data_AF-A0A2A2G371-F1
#
_entry.id   AF-A0A2A2G371-F1
#
_cell.length_a   1.000
_cell.length_b   1.000
_cell.length_c   1.000
_cell.angle_alpha   90.00
_cell.angle_beta   90.00
_cell.angle_gamma   90.00
#
_symmetry.space_group_name_H-M   'P 1'
#
loop_
_entity.id
_entity.type
_entity.pdbx_description
1 polymer ?
#
loop_
_entity_poly.entity_id
_entity_poly.type
_entity_poly.pdbx_seq_one_letter_code
_entity_poly.pdbx_strand_id
1 'polypeptide(L)'
;MPKSKPRKKAAAKKKQQRREFHAAAGARTVDIEGAAQGTWDDDAHELLVARGWVAYRDLEMDQLGDGWEWLPSQLPLDAGVGGEPGPTTVFAAAEGGYDVELANPNGSVDPDRAGHYDTLEDLAADLDSLEAWRVPADEYVLPDAPAFSADTPWAICQLWAGGMIDHWELAADLIHFPYEETEEGFAAVERAHRTGLIPAQLYAAIRAGRAA
;
A
#
# COMPACT_ATOMS: atom_id res chain seq x y z
N MET A 1 -32.92 -11.68 7.38
CA MET A 1 -32.45 -10.74 6.33
C MET A 1 -31.86 -9.50 6.99
N PRO A 2 -30.59 -9.48 7.44
CA PRO A 2 -30.04 -8.29 8.06
C PRO A 2 -29.75 -7.22 7.00
N LYS A 3 -30.10 -5.97 7.29
CA LYS A 3 -30.08 -4.83 6.37
C LYS A 3 -28.66 -4.28 6.19
N SER A 4 -27.97 -4.65 5.10
CA SER A 4 -26.61 -4.17 4.72
C SER A 4 -26.54 -2.76 4.11
N LYS A 5 -27.69 -2.08 3.97
CA LYS A 5 -27.79 -0.78 3.26
C LYS A 5 -27.10 0.43 3.94
N PRO A 6 -26.99 0.53 5.28
CA PRO A 6 -26.37 1.72 5.91
C PRO A 6 -24.85 1.80 5.68
N ARG A 7 -24.13 0.67 5.79
CA ARG A 7 -22.67 0.60 5.63
C ARG A 7 -22.21 1.04 4.22
N LYS A 8 -22.88 0.56 3.17
CA LYS A 8 -22.56 0.90 1.77
C LYS A 8 -22.73 2.39 1.43
N LYS A 9 -23.73 3.06 1.99
CA LYS A 9 -23.95 4.51 1.75
C LYS A 9 -22.93 5.39 2.47
N ALA A 10 -22.48 4.99 3.65
CA ALA A 10 -21.43 5.71 4.38
C ALA A 10 -20.06 5.57 3.69
N ALA A 11 -19.71 4.35 3.26
CA ALA A 11 -18.46 4.08 2.54
C ALA A 11 -18.38 4.81 1.19
N ALA A 12 -19.47 4.84 0.41
CA ALA A 12 -19.52 5.55 -0.87
C ALA A 12 -19.42 7.08 -0.72
N LYS A 13 -20.07 7.65 0.30
CA LYS A 13 -19.97 9.09 0.60
C LYS A 13 -18.56 9.48 1.08
N LYS A 14 -17.94 8.62 1.91
CA LYS A 14 -16.54 8.77 2.36
C LYS A 14 -15.58 8.65 1.16
N LYS A 15 -15.84 7.77 0.18
CA LYS A 15 -15.07 7.63 -1.06
C LYS A 15 -15.14 8.86 -1.99
N GLN A 16 -16.31 9.49 -2.13
CA GLN A 16 -16.43 10.73 -2.90
C GLN A 16 -15.66 11.88 -2.23
N GLN A 17 -15.77 12.01 -0.91
CA GLN A 17 -15.02 12.99 -0.13
C GLN A 17 -13.49 12.73 -0.16
N ARG A 18 -13.07 11.46 -0.22
CA ARG A 18 -11.67 11.04 -0.39
C ARG A 18 -11.08 11.44 -1.75
N ARG A 19 -11.82 11.25 -2.85
CA ARG A 19 -11.41 11.74 -4.19
C ARG A 19 -11.28 13.27 -4.25
N GLU A 20 -12.20 13.97 -3.59
CA GLU A 20 -12.15 15.45 -3.48
C GLU A 20 -11.00 15.92 -2.57
N PHE A 21 -10.64 15.16 -1.54
CA PHE A 21 -9.49 15.42 -0.66
C PHE A 21 -8.15 15.20 -1.37
N HIS A 22 -7.98 14.10 -2.12
CA HIS A 22 -6.78 13.86 -2.94
C HIS A 22 -6.53 14.94 -3.99
N ALA A 23 -7.61 15.42 -4.62
CA ALA A 23 -7.52 16.55 -5.54
C ALA A 23 -7.08 17.87 -4.87
N ALA A 24 -7.19 17.98 -3.53
CA ALA A 24 -6.84 19.17 -2.75
C ALA A 24 -5.57 19.02 -1.89
N ALA A 25 -5.19 17.79 -1.51
CA ALA A 25 -4.05 17.47 -0.65
C ALA A 25 -2.70 17.48 -1.38
N GLY A 26 -2.69 17.43 -2.72
CA GLY A 26 -1.50 17.68 -3.54
C GLY A 26 -0.94 19.11 -3.46
N ALA A 27 -1.25 19.87 -2.40
CA ALA A 27 -0.87 21.27 -2.23
C ALA A 27 0.08 21.52 -1.05
N ARG A 28 0.39 20.54 -0.19
CA ARG A 28 1.41 20.67 0.87
C ARG A 28 2.01 19.33 1.24
N THR A 29 3.12 19.01 0.62
CA THR A 29 4.01 17.92 1.01
C THR A 29 5.43 18.47 1.05
N VAL A 30 6.28 17.86 1.87
CA VAL A 30 7.74 17.98 1.70
C VAL A 30 8.00 17.57 0.25
N ASP A 31 8.57 18.45 -0.56
CA ASP A 31 8.91 18.14 -1.95
C ASP A 31 10.07 17.14 -1.93
N ILE A 32 9.76 15.85 -1.89
CA ILE A 32 10.72 14.81 -2.27
C ILE A 32 10.87 14.93 -3.77
N GLU A 33 11.92 15.63 -4.19
CA GLU A 33 12.33 15.66 -5.59
C GLU A 33 12.95 14.30 -5.93
N GLY A 34 12.11 13.35 -6.32
CA GLY A 34 12.54 12.04 -6.81
C GLY A 34 13.48 12.18 -8.01
N ALA A 35 14.29 11.14 -8.26
CA ALA A 35 15.18 11.08 -9.41
C ALA A 35 14.44 11.42 -10.72
N ALA A 36 15.14 12.07 -11.65
CA ALA A 36 14.55 12.52 -12.90
C ALA A 36 13.84 11.35 -13.61
N GLN A 37 12.59 11.58 -14.05
CA GLN A 37 11.82 10.56 -14.77
C GLN A 37 12.66 9.91 -15.89
N GLY A 38 12.80 8.59 -15.85
CA GLY A 38 13.54 7.81 -16.84
C GLY A 38 15.01 7.50 -16.50
N THR A 39 15.52 7.90 -15.34
CA THR A 39 16.72 7.25 -14.76
C THR A 39 16.27 6.08 -13.89
N TRP A 40 16.70 4.87 -14.26
CA TRP A 40 16.36 3.62 -13.58
C TRP A 40 17.61 3.06 -12.89
N ASP A 41 17.50 2.82 -11.59
CA ASP A 41 18.44 2.12 -10.75
C ASP A 41 18.11 0.63 -10.77
N ASP A 42 18.68 -0.05 -11.77
CA ASP A 42 18.44 -1.47 -11.99
C ASP A 42 19.00 -2.34 -10.84
N ASP A 43 20.08 -1.91 -10.19
CA ASP A 43 20.68 -2.63 -9.06
C ASP A 43 19.76 -2.56 -7.83
N ALA A 44 19.25 -1.36 -7.50
CA ALA A 44 18.25 -1.20 -6.44
C ALA A 44 16.96 -1.96 -6.76
N HIS A 45 16.52 -1.91 -8.02
CA HIS A 45 15.34 -2.66 -8.43
C HIS A 45 15.51 -4.17 -8.26
N GLU A 46 16.61 -4.74 -8.74
CA GLU A 46 16.87 -6.17 -8.61
C GLU A 46 16.88 -6.58 -7.13
N LEU A 47 17.56 -5.80 -6.28
CA LEU A 47 17.59 -6.04 -4.84
C LEU A 47 16.19 -6.01 -4.20
N LEU A 48 15.45 -4.92 -4.40
CA LEU A 48 14.17 -4.68 -3.73
C LEU A 48 13.09 -5.66 -4.22
N VAL A 49 13.00 -5.90 -5.53
CA VAL A 49 12.02 -6.86 -6.09
C VAL A 49 12.35 -8.29 -5.66
N ALA A 50 13.63 -8.68 -5.58
CA ALA A 50 14.00 -10.00 -5.07
C ALA A 50 13.56 -10.23 -3.62
N ARG A 51 13.45 -9.15 -2.84
CA ARG A 51 12.94 -9.16 -1.45
C ARG A 51 11.42 -9.03 -1.34
N GLY A 52 10.74 -8.78 -2.46
CA GLY A 52 9.27 -8.72 -2.53
C GLY A 52 8.68 -7.31 -2.42
N TRP A 53 9.51 -6.27 -2.51
CA TRP A 53 9.03 -4.91 -2.72
C TRP A 53 8.41 -4.79 -4.11
N VAL A 54 7.41 -3.92 -4.24
CA VAL A 54 6.69 -3.72 -5.50
C VAL A 54 7.10 -2.39 -6.11
N ALA A 55 7.70 -2.45 -7.30
CA ALA A 55 8.17 -1.25 -7.99
C ALA A 55 7.01 -0.47 -8.64
N TYR A 56 7.11 0.85 -8.65
CA TYR A 56 6.14 1.74 -9.30
C TYR A 56 5.97 1.49 -10.79
N ARG A 57 7.05 1.11 -11.47
CA ARG A 57 6.99 0.71 -12.88
C ARG A 57 6.13 -0.54 -13.14
N ASP A 58 5.95 -1.39 -12.13
CA ASP A 58 5.08 -2.57 -12.22
C ASP A 58 3.62 -2.28 -11.81
N LEU A 59 3.34 -1.04 -11.42
CA LEU A 59 2.04 -0.54 -10.97
C LEU A 59 1.45 0.51 -11.91
N GLU A 60 2.02 0.70 -13.09
CA GLU A 60 1.64 1.79 -14.02
C GLU A 60 1.81 3.18 -13.37
N MET A 61 2.78 3.31 -12.46
CA MET A 61 3.17 4.55 -11.77
C MET A 61 4.57 5.02 -12.23
N ASP A 62 4.97 4.65 -13.44
CA ASP A 62 6.29 4.94 -14.01
C ASP A 62 6.60 6.45 -14.11
N GLN A 63 5.57 7.30 -14.13
CA GLN A 63 5.71 8.75 -14.06
C GLN A 63 6.29 9.26 -12.72
N LEU A 64 6.32 8.44 -11.67
CA LEU A 64 6.82 8.88 -10.36
C LEU A 64 8.31 8.56 -10.16
N GLY A 65 8.98 7.98 -11.16
CA GLY A 65 10.38 7.59 -11.08
C GLY A 65 10.60 6.26 -10.37
N ASP A 66 11.80 6.08 -9.84
CA ASP A 66 12.19 4.89 -9.08
C ASP A 66 11.65 4.93 -7.66
N GLY A 67 10.47 4.33 -7.51
CA GLY A 67 9.83 4.09 -6.23
C GLY A 67 9.50 2.62 -6.05
N TRP A 68 9.58 2.15 -4.80
CA TRP A 68 9.21 0.80 -4.39
C TRP A 68 8.41 0.83 -3.11
N GLU A 69 7.40 -0.03 -3.01
CA GLU A 69 6.56 -0.14 -1.82
C GLU A 69 6.66 -1.51 -1.18
N TRP A 70 6.82 -1.50 0.14
CA TRP A 70 6.65 -2.66 0.99
C TRP A 70 5.17 -2.81 1.38
N LEU A 71 4.35 -3.20 0.40
CA LEU A 71 2.93 -3.45 0.59
C LEU A 71 2.54 -4.42 1.73
N PRO A 72 3.38 -5.39 2.17
CA PRO A 72 3.09 -6.17 3.37
C PRO A 72 2.92 -5.35 4.65
N SER A 73 3.46 -4.13 4.72
CA SER A 73 3.28 -3.21 5.85
C SER A 73 1.92 -2.52 5.90
N GLN A 74 1.07 -2.74 4.90
CA GLN A 74 -0.13 -1.95 4.71
C GLN A 74 -1.16 -2.10 5.86
N LEU A 75 -1.71 -0.97 6.29
CA LEU A 75 -2.67 -0.87 7.40
C LEU A 75 -4.12 -0.89 6.89
N PRO A 76 -5.10 -1.16 7.77
CA PRO A 76 -6.51 -1.03 7.42
C PRO A 76 -6.89 0.39 6.99
N LEU A 77 -7.70 0.53 5.92
CA LEU A 77 -8.15 1.80 5.31
C LEU A 77 -8.90 2.79 6.24
N ASP A 78 -9.14 2.43 7.49
CA ASP A 78 -9.81 3.27 8.49
C ASP A 78 -9.16 3.09 9.87
N ALA A 79 -7.83 3.20 9.93
CA ALA A 79 -7.03 3.07 11.15
C ALA A 79 -7.23 4.21 12.20
N GLY A 80 -8.35 4.93 12.13
CA GLY A 80 -8.82 5.84 13.18
C GLY A 80 -8.10 7.18 13.32
N VAL A 81 -7.06 7.47 12.52
CA VAL A 81 -6.19 8.66 12.73
C VAL A 81 -6.43 9.85 11.79
N GLY A 82 -7.35 9.72 10.81
CA GLY A 82 -7.62 10.78 9.84
C GLY A 82 -6.51 10.90 8.80
N GLY A 83 -6.76 10.36 7.62
CA GLY A 83 -5.77 10.21 6.55
C GLY A 83 -5.88 8.80 5.94
N GLU A 84 -5.11 8.54 4.89
CA GLU A 84 -5.11 7.23 4.23
C GLU A 84 -3.78 6.54 4.50
N PRO A 85 -3.77 5.32 5.05
CA PRO A 85 -2.51 4.69 5.43
C PRO A 85 -1.63 4.42 4.21
N GLY A 86 -0.36 4.80 4.32
CA GLY A 86 0.67 4.51 3.33
C GLY A 86 1.53 3.30 3.74
N PRO A 87 1.97 2.46 2.79
CA PRO A 87 3.00 1.45 3.05
C PRO A 87 4.36 2.12 3.29
N THR A 88 5.34 1.36 3.80
CA THR A 88 6.74 1.78 3.76
C THR A 88 7.20 1.87 2.30
N THR A 89 7.84 2.96 1.92
CA THR A 89 8.28 3.25 0.55
C THR A 89 9.76 3.60 0.49
N VAL A 90 10.40 3.28 -0.62
CA VAL A 90 11.76 3.73 -0.97
C VAL A 90 11.68 4.49 -2.28
N PHE A 91 12.39 5.62 -2.37
CA PHE A 91 12.56 6.41 -3.59
C PHE A 91 14.04 6.62 -3.88
N ALA A 92 14.44 6.49 -5.14
CA ALA A 92 15.75 6.98 -5.56
C ALA A 92 15.72 8.53 -5.57
N ALA A 93 16.65 9.15 -4.85
CA ALA A 93 16.69 10.61 -4.72
C ALA A 93 17.42 11.27 -5.91
N ALA A 94 16.99 12.48 -6.29
CA ALA A 94 17.56 13.20 -7.44
C ALA A 94 19.06 13.54 -7.29
N GLU A 95 19.53 13.79 -6.07
CA GLU A 95 20.94 14.06 -5.78
C GLU A 95 21.79 12.78 -5.63
N GLY A 96 21.16 11.60 -5.77
CA GLY A 96 21.72 10.29 -5.45
C GLY A 96 21.29 9.80 -4.08
N GLY A 97 21.49 8.50 -3.81
CA GLY A 97 21.01 7.86 -2.59
C GLY A 97 19.53 7.50 -2.64
N TYR A 98 18.96 7.20 -1.48
CA TYR A 98 17.59 6.68 -1.33
C TYR A 98 16.88 7.33 -0.15
N ASP A 99 15.72 7.90 -0.42
CA ASP A 99 14.80 8.36 0.61
C ASP A 99 13.83 7.23 0.95
N VAL A 100 13.62 7.00 2.24
CA VAL A 100 12.70 5.99 2.74
C VAL A 100 11.64 6.67 3.58
N GLU A 101 10.38 6.35 3.32
CA GLU A 101 9.26 6.75 4.19
C GLU A 101 8.70 5.49 4.85
N LEU A 102 8.65 5.48 6.18
CA LEU A 102 8.05 4.39 6.92
C LEU A 102 6.53 4.46 6.82
N ALA A 103 5.89 3.28 6.81
CA ALA A 103 4.44 3.18 6.82
C ALA A 103 3.84 4.10 7.89
N ASN A 104 2.78 4.81 7.54
CA ASN A 104 2.18 5.80 8.41
C ASN A 104 0.65 5.67 8.37
N PRO A 105 -0.03 6.00 9.47
CA PRO A 105 -1.46 5.74 9.54
C PRO A 105 -2.30 6.88 8.91
N ASN A 106 -1.70 8.04 8.61
CA ASN A 106 -2.38 9.25 8.14
C ASN A 106 -2.03 9.69 6.71
N GLY A 107 -1.19 8.95 5.98
CA GLY A 107 -0.84 9.22 4.58
C GLY A 107 0.02 10.45 4.37
N SER A 108 0.38 11.15 5.45
CA SER A 108 1.30 12.27 5.42
C SER A 108 2.65 11.79 5.89
N VAL A 109 3.67 12.10 5.11
CA VAL A 109 5.08 11.83 5.44
C VAL A 109 5.46 12.68 6.65
N ASP A 110 5.56 12.01 7.80
CA ASP A 110 6.11 12.60 9.00
C ASP A 110 7.64 12.64 8.86
N PRO A 111 8.31 13.80 8.97
CA PRO A 111 9.76 13.89 8.82
C PRO A 111 10.54 12.97 9.78
N ASP A 112 10.00 12.68 10.96
CA ASP A 112 10.62 11.74 11.91
C ASP A 112 10.46 10.26 11.50
N ARG A 113 9.67 10.01 10.44
CA ARG A 113 9.40 8.71 9.82
C ARG A 113 9.96 8.62 8.41
N ALA A 114 10.79 9.59 8.02
CA ALA A 114 11.56 9.57 6.79
C ALA A 114 13.06 9.43 7.13
N GLY A 115 13.79 8.75 6.26
CA GLY A 115 15.24 8.59 6.37
C GLY A 115 15.90 8.70 5.01
N HIS A 116 17.19 9.04 4.99
CA HIS A 116 18.01 9.07 3.79
C HIS A 116 19.18 8.10 3.93
N TYR A 117 19.47 7.36 2.87
CA TYR A 117 20.62 6.48 2.75
C TYR A 117 21.49 6.96 1.58
N ASP A 118 22.73 7.31 1.85
CA ASP A 118 23.64 7.85 0.82
C ASP A 118 23.98 6.81 -0.27
N THR A 119 23.88 5.51 0.05
CA THR A 119 24.26 4.41 -0.85
C THR A 119 23.30 3.22 -0.79
N LEU A 120 23.34 2.38 -1.83
CA LEU A 120 22.55 1.15 -1.89
C LEU A 120 23.02 0.13 -0.84
N GLU A 121 24.31 0.14 -0.50
CA GLU A 121 24.87 -0.73 0.54
C GLU A 121 24.29 -0.37 1.92
N ASP A 122 24.19 0.93 2.22
CA ASP A 122 23.62 1.41 3.47
C ASP A 122 22.12 1.06 3.56
N LEU A 123 21.36 1.28 2.48
CA LEU A 123 19.96 0.86 2.41
C LEU A 123 19.82 -0.65 2.60
N ALA A 124 20.60 -1.44 1.85
CA ALA A 124 20.56 -2.90 1.88
C ALA A 124 20.83 -3.47 3.28
N ALA A 125 21.72 -2.82 4.04
CA ALA A 125 22.04 -3.20 5.42
C ALA A 125 20.87 -3.01 6.39
N ASP A 126 19.91 -2.12 6.08
CA ASP A 126 18.78 -1.79 6.95
C ASP A 126 17.43 -2.36 6.48
N LEU A 127 17.38 -2.99 5.29
CA LEU A 127 16.12 -3.53 4.73
C LEU A 127 15.38 -4.50 5.67
N ASP A 128 16.10 -5.34 6.42
CA ASP A 128 15.47 -6.23 7.40
C ASP A 128 14.69 -5.45 8.48
N SER A 129 15.23 -4.29 8.91
CA SER A 129 14.59 -3.40 9.89
C SER A 129 13.37 -2.71 9.27
N LEU A 130 13.53 -2.17 8.06
CA LEU A 130 12.46 -1.50 7.31
C LEU A 130 11.27 -2.43 7.03
N GLU A 131 11.54 -3.67 6.65
CA GLU A 131 10.51 -4.68 6.35
C GLU A 131 9.80 -5.20 7.62
N ALA A 132 10.52 -5.21 8.74
CA ALA A 132 10.00 -5.58 10.05
C ALA A 132 9.22 -4.44 10.74
N TRP A 133 9.37 -3.21 10.28
CA TRP A 133 8.73 -2.05 10.88
C TRP A 133 7.21 -2.23 10.96
N ARG A 134 6.61 -1.86 12.10
CA ARG A 134 5.16 -1.79 12.30
C ARG A 134 4.80 -0.49 13.02
N VAL A 135 3.61 0.05 12.74
CA VAL A 135 3.15 1.29 13.39
C VAL A 135 3.04 0.99 14.88
N PRO A 136 3.55 1.87 15.76
CA PRO A 136 3.29 1.74 17.19
C PRO A 136 1.79 1.76 17.49
N ALA A 137 1.30 0.82 18.31
CA ALA A 137 -0.14 0.63 18.56
C ALA A 137 -0.84 1.83 19.23
N ASP A 138 -0.10 2.74 19.84
CA ASP A 138 -0.62 4.00 20.41
C ASP A 138 -0.73 5.13 19.38
N GLU A 139 -0.12 4.97 18.21
CA GLU A 139 -0.18 5.94 17.11
C GLU A 139 -1.28 5.63 16.09
N TYR A 140 -1.87 4.43 16.11
CA TYR A 140 -3.01 4.08 15.27
C TYR A 140 -4.03 3.24 16.02
N VAL A 141 -5.31 3.47 15.75
CA VAL A 141 -6.39 2.72 16.38
C VAL A 141 -6.95 1.74 15.37
N LEU A 142 -6.70 0.45 15.59
CA LEU A 142 -7.34 -0.58 14.79
C LEU A 142 -8.87 -0.48 14.94
N PRO A 143 -9.63 -0.43 13.84
CA PRO A 143 -11.07 -0.50 13.93
C PRO A 143 -11.49 -1.90 14.42
N ASP A 144 -12.57 -1.99 15.20
CA ASP A 144 -13.16 -3.28 15.63
C ASP A 144 -13.48 -4.20 14.44
N ALA A 145 -13.77 -3.60 13.28
CA ALA A 145 -13.89 -4.28 12.00
C ALA A 145 -13.32 -3.38 10.89
N PRO A 146 -12.35 -3.85 10.08
CA PRO A 146 -11.81 -3.08 8.97
C PRO A 146 -12.89 -2.70 7.97
N ALA A 147 -12.74 -1.52 7.35
CA ALA A 147 -13.62 -1.06 6.30
C ALA A 147 -13.13 -1.60 4.94
N PHE A 148 -13.83 -2.60 4.41
CA PHE A 148 -13.52 -3.18 3.10
C PHE A 148 -14.22 -2.46 1.95
N SER A 149 -13.58 -2.43 0.78
CA SER A 149 -14.16 -1.88 -0.45
C SER A 149 -15.35 -2.70 -0.97
N ALA A 150 -15.41 -4.00 -0.65
CA ALA A 150 -16.53 -4.86 -0.97
C ALA A 150 -16.75 -5.98 0.06
N ASP A 151 -17.91 -6.65 -0.03
CA ASP A 151 -18.35 -7.66 0.94
C ASP A 151 -17.64 -9.02 0.77
N THR A 152 -16.88 -9.24 -0.32
CA THR A 152 -16.16 -10.50 -0.56
C THR A 152 -14.78 -10.25 -1.17
N PRO A 153 -13.79 -11.14 -0.95
CA PRO A 153 -12.47 -11.01 -1.53
C PRO A 153 -12.50 -10.96 -3.06
N TRP A 154 -13.33 -11.80 -3.68
CA TRP A 154 -13.51 -11.80 -5.13
C TRP A 154 -14.03 -10.45 -5.65
N ALA A 155 -14.99 -9.84 -4.96
CA ALA A 155 -15.51 -8.54 -5.35
C ALA A 155 -14.46 -7.43 -5.20
N ILE A 156 -13.61 -7.49 -4.18
CA ILE A 156 -12.46 -6.56 -4.04
C ILE A 156 -11.52 -6.72 -5.24
N CYS A 157 -11.16 -7.94 -5.62
CA CYS A 157 -10.32 -8.22 -6.80
C CYS A 157 -10.95 -7.67 -8.09
N GLN A 158 -12.28 -7.75 -8.24
CA GLN A 158 -12.99 -7.19 -9.40
C GLN A 158 -12.98 -5.65 -9.41
N LEU A 159 -13.06 -5.00 -8.24
CA LEU A 159 -12.94 -3.55 -8.15
C LEU A 159 -11.54 -3.09 -8.58
N TRP A 160 -10.50 -3.79 -8.16
CA TRP A 160 -9.11 -3.54 -8.59
C TRP A 160 -8.97 -3.70 -10.11
N ALA A 161 -9.38 -4.85 -10.66
CA ALA A 161 -9.28 -5.11 -12.09
C ALA A 161 -10.10 -4.12 -12.95
N GLY A 162 -11.11 -3.48 -12.34
CA GLY A 162 -11.91 -2.42 -12.96
C GLY A 162 -11.37 -1.00 -12.75
N GLY A 163 -10.19 -0.83 -12.14
CA GLY A 163 -9.58 0.48 -11.84
C GLY A 163 -10.38 1.31 -10.84
N MET A 164 -11.15 0.67 -9.95
CA MET A 164 -11.99 1.38 -8.99
C MET A 164 -11.32 1.61 -7.63
N ILE A 165 -10.28 0.85 -7.32
CA ILE A 165 -9.45 0.97 -6.12
C ILE A 165 -7.98 0.89 -6.53
N ASP A 166 -7.11 1.47 -5.74
CA ASP A 166 -5.66 1.45 -5.98
C ASP A 166 -5.01 0.17 -5.41
N HIS A 167 -3.75 -0.10 -5.76
CA HIS A 167 -3.04 -1.34 -5.41
C HIS A 167 -2.81 -1.45 -3.91
N TRP A 168 -2.55 -0.33 -3.25
CA TRP A 168 -2.37 -0.25 -1.80
C TRP A 168 -3.71 -0.42 -1.07
N GLU A 169 -4.85 0.00 -1.65
CA GLU A 169 -6.19 -0.30 -1.14
C GLU A 169 -6.50 -1.79 -1.27
N LEU A 170 -6.19 -2.39 -2.42
CA LEU A 170 -6.31 -3.84 -2.64
C LEU A 170 -5.51 -4.62 -1.60
N ALA A 171 -4.26 -4.24 -1.36
CA ALA A 171 -3.39 -4.88 -0.38
C ALA A 171 -3.97 -4.76 1.03
N ALA A 172 -4.35 -3.55 1.47
CA ALA A 172 -4.98 -3.32 2.76
C ALA A 172 -6.21 -4.21 2.96
N ASP A 173 -7.13 -4.17 2.01
CA ASP A 173 -8.40 -4.88 2.10
C ASP A 173 -8.20 -6.39 2.17
N LEU A 174 -7.29 -6.95 1.36
CA LEU A 174 -7.06 -8.39 1.30
C LEU A 174 -6.13 -8.92 2.41
N ILE A 175 -5.22 -8.10 2.94
CA ILE A 175 -4.41 -8.50 4.11
C ILE A 175 -5.32 -8.65 5.34
N HIS A 176 -6.21 -7.68 5.56
CA HIS A 176 -7.02 -7.57 6.78
C HIS A 176 -8.41 -8.22 6.67
N PHE A 177 -8.73 -8.87 5.53
CA PHE A 177 -10.04 -9.48 5.32
C PHE A 177 -10.31 -10.68 6.26
N PRO A 178 -11.48 -10.79 6.91
CA PRO A 178 -11.86 -11.92 7.76
C PRO A 178 -12.31 -13.11 6.90
N TYR A 179 -11.36 -13.84 6.33
CA TYR A 179 -11.62 -14.91 5.36
C TYR A 179 -12.50 -16.03 5.92
N GLU A 180 -12.42 -16.30 7.22
CA GLU A 180 -13.22 -17.28 7.96
C GLU A 180 -14.73 -16.97 7.97
N GLU A 181 -15.12 -15.71 7.71
CA GLU A 181 -16.52 -15.30 7.63
C GLU A 181 -17.13 -15.55 6.24
N THR A 182 -16.35 -16.04 5.27
CA THR A 182 -16.79 -16.24 3.88
C THR A 182 -16.62 -17.68 3.42
N GLU A 183 -17.56 -18.15 2.60
CA GLU A 183 -17.54 -19.53 2.08
C GLU A 183 -16.33 -19.80 1.17
N GLU A 184 -15.92 -18.82 0.35
CA GLU A 184 -14.76 -18.98 -0.55
C GLU A 184 -13.41 -18.77 0.17
N GLY A 185 -13.39 -18.07 1.31
CA GLY A 185 -12.16 -17.75 2.05
C GLY A 185 -11.06 -17.14 1.16
N PHE A 186 -9.81 -17.47 1.46
CA PHE A 186 -8.65 -16.97 0.70
C PHE A 186 -8.58 -17.56 -0.73
N ALA A 187 -9.27 -18.67 -1.01
CA ALA A 187 -9.25 -19.31 -2.32
C ALA A 187 -9.81 -18.40 -3.43
N ALA A 188 -10.64 -17.41 -3.08
CA ALA A 188 -11.07 -16.37 -4.00
C ALA A 188 -9.90 -15.52 -4.53
N VAL A 189 -8.93 -15.18 -3.68
CA VAL A 189 -7.73 -14.42 -4.06
C VAL A 189 -6.80 -15.27 -4.91
N GLU A 190 -6.60 -16.54 -4.53
CA GLU A 190 -5.81 -17.49 -5.34
C GLU A 190 -6.42 -17.70 -6.73
N ARG A 191 -7.75 -17.77 -6.82
CA ARG A 191 -8.47 -17.79 -8.10
C ARG A 191 -8.20 -16.52 -8.89
N ALA A 192 -8.34 -15.34 -8.27
CA ALA A 192 -8.13 -14.06 -8.94
C ALA A 192 -6.71 -13.97 -9.54
N HIS A 193 -5.70 -14.38 -8.78
CA HIS A 193 -4.32 -14.47 -9.25
C HIS A 193 -4.17 -15.44 -10.44
N ARG A 194 -4.66 -16.68 -10.33
CA ARG A 194 -4.60 -17.66 -11.43
C ARG A 194 -5.31 -17.20 -12.71
N THR A 195 -6.35 -16.38 -12.57
CA THR A 195 -7.09 -15.81 -13.70
C THR A 195 -6.51 -14.49 -14.22
N GLY A 196 -5.41 -14.00 -13.64
CA GLY A 196 -4.75 -12.76 -14.06
C GLY A 196 -5.43 -11.47 -13.61
N LEU A 197 -6.41 -11.53 -12.68
CA LEU A 197 -7.04 -10.33 -12.11
C LEU A 197 -6.09 -9.61 -11.14
N ILE A 198 -5.21 -10.35 -10.48
CA ILE A 198 -4.17 -9.80 -9.60
C ILE A 198 -2.82 -10.29 -10.11
N PRO A 199 -1.88 -9.38 -10.39
CA PRO A 199 -0.55 -9.74 -10.86
C PRO A 199 0.26 -10.42 -9.74
N ALA A 200 1.32 -11.14 -10.12
CA ALA A 200 2.03 -12.05 -9.21
C ALA A 200 2.66 -11.31 -8.01
N GLN A 201 3.22 -10.12 -8.23
CA GLN A 201 3.85 -9.29 -7.21
C GLN A 201 2.84 -8.82 -6.14
N LEU A 202 1.66 -8.36 -6.54
CA LEU A 202 0.60 -7.97 -5.58
C LEU A 202 0.08 -9.18 -4.80
N TYR A 203 -0.10 -10.33 -5.47
CA TYR A 203 -0.49 -11.56 -4.79
C TYR A 203 0.56 -12.02 -3.76
N ALA A 204 1.85 -11.94 -4.10
CA ALA A 204 2.94 -12.26 -3.19
C ALA A 204 2.96 -11.32 -1.97
N ALA A 205 2.81 -10.01 -2.20
CA ALA A 205 2.74 -9.02 -1.12
C ALA A 205 1.56 -9.27 -0.17
N ILE A 206 0.36 -9.54 -0.70
CA ILE A 206 -0.82 -9.89 0.11
C ILE A 206 -0.55 -11.11 0.97
N ARG A 207 0.08 -12.15 0.41
CA ARG A 207 0.43 -13.36 1.18
C ARG A 207 1.44 -13.08 2.29
N ALA A 208 2.45 -12.26 2.01
CA ALA A 208 3.46 -11.88 2.99
C ALA A 208 2.84 -11.07 4.15
N GLY A 209 2.02 -10.06 3.83
CA GLY A 209 1.33 -9.26 4.84
C GLY A 209 0.40 -10.07 5.74
N ARG A 210 -0.25 -11.11 5.20
CA ARG A 210 -1.11 -12.02 5.99
C ARG A 210 -0.36 -12.99 6.89
N ALA A 211 0.91 -13.26 6.61
CA ALA A 211 1.71 -14.24 7.37
C ALA A 211 2.44 -13.61 8.57
N ALA A 212 2.43 -12.28 8.66
CA ALA A 212 3.14 -11.50 9.66
C ALA A 212 2.31 -11.20 10.92
#